data_AF-A0A9P5YJF7-F1
#
_entry.id   AF-A0A9P5YJF7-F1
#
_cell.length_a   1.000
_cell.length_b   1.000
_cell.length_c   1.000
_cell.angle_alpha   90.00
_cell.angle_beta   90.00
_cell.angle_gamma   90.00
#
_symmetry.space_group_name_H-M   'P 1'
#
loop_
_entity.id
_entity.type
_entity.pdbx_description
1 polymer ?
#
loop_
_entity_poly.entity_id
_entity_poly.type
_entity_poly.pdbx_seq_one_letter_code
_entity_poly.pdbx_strand_id
1 'polypeptide(L)'
;MSLSTVVQRQAHPARCIRRHVSSKASSVPSYRTLPSVKMRALISLYHQADTFITPENLSQRIDDAFVPQKPDSRLDRRNVTLKDLKGVLDAQRKAPRVSDWDQEAVVSRQYSDAAEMGQWSSLKTSRELKVIEALYGVDTTHPRKILPGLDVVLEESKKSD
;
A
#
# COMPACT_ATOMS: atom_id res chain seq x y z
N MET A 1 -14.33 -23.56 85.25
CA MET A 1 -14.51 -22.18 84.73
C MET A 1 -14.42 -22.23 83.21
N SER A 2 -15.34 -21.55 82.52
CA SER A 2 -15.30 -21.20 81.08
C SER A 2 -15.51 -22.34 80.07
N LEU A 3 -16.69 -22.54 79.47
CA LEU A 3 -17.52 -21.73 78.54
C LEU A 3 -17.32 -22.14 77.07
N SER A 4 -18.43 -22.63 76.55
CA SER A 4 -18.83 -23.09 75.22
C SER A 4 -18.55 -22.11 74.07
N THR A 5 -18.47 -22.62 72.84
CA THR A 5 -19.29 -22.12 71.71
C THR A 5 -19.40 -23.16 70.60
N VAL A 6 -20.65 -23.42 70.21
CA VAL A 6 -21.06 -24.24 69.06
C VAL A 6 -21.24 -23.29 67.87
N VAL A 7 -20.68 -23.64 66.70
CA VAL A 7 -21.01 -22.98 65.44
C VAL A 7 -21.66 -24.01 64.51
N GLN A 8 -22.97 -23.84 64.34
CA GLN A 8 -23.84 -24.60 63.46
C GLN A 8 -23.78 -23.96 62.06
N ARG A 9 -23.39 -24.73 61.02
CA ARG A 9 -23.56 -24.30 59.62
C ARG A 9 -24.60 -25.17 58.94
N GLN A 10 -25.61 -24.52 58.38
CA GLN A 10 -26.70 -25.13 57.64
C GLN A 10 -26.33 -25.39 56.17
N ALA A 11 -27.08 -26.33 55.60
CA ALA A 11 -26.93 -27.08 54.35
C ALA A 11 -27.03 -26.27 53.04
N HIS A 12 -26.73 -26.91 51.90
CA HIS A 12 -27.64 -27.01 50.72
C HIS A 12 -27.25 -28.19 49.79
N PRO A 13 -28.23 -28.85 49.14
CA PRO A 13 -28.00 -29.99 48.24
C PRO A 13 -27.45 -29.56 46.87
N ALA A 14 -26.47 -30.32 46.37
CA ALA A 14 -25.86 -30.10 45.07
C ALA A 14 -26.87 -30.29 43.92
N ARG A 15 -27.10 -29.23 43.14
CA ARG A 15 -27.86 -29.28 41.87
C ARG A 15 -27.09 -30.10 40.84
N CYS A 16 -27.70 -31.18 40.36
CA CYS A 16 -27.20 -31.97 39.24
C CYS A 16 -27.34 -31.17 37.93
N ILE A 17 -26.23 -30.68 37.38
CA ILE A 17 -26.23 -30.02 36.06
C ILE A 17 -26.35 -31.11 34.98
N ARG A 18 -27.56 -31.27 34.42
CA ARG A 18 -27.79 -32.09 33.21
C ARG A 18 -27.12 -31.41 32.02
N ARG A 19 -26.04 -32.01 31.51
CA ARG A 19 -25.42 -31.60 30.25
C ARG A 19 -26.33 -32.04 29.10
N HIS A 20 -26.90 -31.09 28.37
CA HIS A 20 -27.51 -31.36 27.06
C HIS A 20 -26.38 -31.69 26.08
N VAL A 21 -26.23 -32.98 25.76
CA VAL A 21 -25.42 -33.44 24.64
C VAL A 21 -26.20 -33.10 23.37
N SER A 22 -25.83 -31.98 22.73
CA SER A 22 -26.27 -31.66 21.38
C SER A 22 -25.59 -32.64 20.42
N SER A 23 -26.34 -33.65 19.96
CA SER A 23 -25.94 -34.46 18.82
C SER A 23 -26.03 -33.59 17.57
N LYS A 24 -24.93 -32.90 17.22
CA LYS A 24 -24.71 -32.55 15.82
C LYS A 24 -24.56 -33.87 15.08
N ALA A 25 -25.63 -34.32 14.44
CA ALA A 25 -25.56 -35.37 13.44
C ALA A 25 -24.46 -34.97 12.46
N SER A 26 -23.37 -35.74 12.44
CA SER A 26 -22.34 -35.64 11.42
C SER A 26 -23.03 -35.88 10.09
N SER A 27 -23.30 -34.79 9.34
CA SER A 27 -23.77 -34.89 7.98
C SER A 27 -22.62 -35.50 7.18
N VAL A 28 -22.70 -36.81 6.95
CA VAL A 28 -21.84 -37.49 6.00
C VAL A 28 -21.88 -36.66 4.71
N PRO A 29 -20.75 -36.13 4.20
CA PRO A 29 -20.77 -35.34 2.99
C PRO A 29 -21.24 -36.24 1.85
N SER A 30 -22.46 -35.97 1.38
CA SER A 30 -23.00 -36.55 0.16
C SER A 30 -22.06 -36.15 -0.99
N TYR A 31 -21.30 -37.11 -1.51
CA TYR A 31 -20.48 -36.96 -2.72
C TYR A 31 -21.31 -36.63 -3.98
N ARG A 32 -22.65 -36.64 -3.87
CA ARG A 32 -23.57 -36.34 -4.96
C ARG A 32 -23.94 -34.86 -5.07
N THR A 33 -23.74 -34.08 -4.01
CA THR A 33 -24.18 -32.69 -3.95
C THR A 33 -23.02 -31.79 -3.56
N LEU A 34 -22.52 -31.02 -4.52
CA LEU A 34 -21.47 -30.04 -4.28
C LEU A 34 -21.95 -28.99 -3.27
N PRO A 35 -21.11 -28.60 -2.30
CA PRO A 35 -21.40 -27.47 -1.42
C PRO A 35 -21.74 -26.21 -2.22
N SER A 36 -22.69 -25.41 -1.74
CA SER A 36 -23.19 -24.20 -2.43
C SER A 36 -22.06 -23.24 -2.82
N VAL A 37 -21.02 -23.13 -2.00
CA VAL A 37 -19.82 -22.33 -2.28
C VAL A 37 -19.07 -22.83 -3.52
N LYS A 38 -18.91 -24.16 -3.66
CA LYS A 38 -18.24 -24.77 -4.83
C LYS A 38 -19.10 -24.63 -6.09
N MET A 39 -20.42 -24.75 -5.96
CA MET A 39 -21.35 -24.50 -7.08
C MET A 39 -21.24 -23.06 -7.59
N ARG A 40 -21.21 -22.07 -6.69
CA ARG A 40 -21.03 -20.66 -7.06
C ARG A 40 -19.67 -20.40 -7.70
N ALA A 41 -18.61 -21.03 -7.20
CA ALA A 41 -17.28 -20.94 -7.79
C ALA A 41 -17.26 -21.53 -9.22
N LEU A 42 -17.90 -22.68 -9.44
CA LEU A 42 -18.01 -23.29 -10.76
C LEU A 42 -18.80 -22.42 -11.75
N ILE A 43 -19.91 -21.82 -11.29
CA ILE A 43 -20.68 -20.86 -12.09
C ILE A 43 -19.83 -19.64 -12.45
N SER A 44 -19.02 -19.15 -11.49
CA SER A 44 -18.10 -18.03 -11.73
C SER A 44 -17.04 -18.39 -12.77
N LEU A 45 -16.45 -19.58 -12.67
CA LEU A 45 -15.50 -20.09 -13.66
C LEU A 45 -16.15 -20.28 -15.04
N TYR A 46 -17.40 -20.76 -15.10
CA TYR A 46 -18.16 -20.91 -16.33
C TYR A 46 -18.33 -19.56 -17.06
N HIS A 47 -18.70 -18.51 -16.33
CA HIS A 47 -18.81 -17.16 -16.90
C HIS A 47 -17.46 -16.54 -17.28
N GLN A 48 -16.35 -17.02 -16.72
CA GLN A 48 -14.99 -16.60 -17.07
C GLN A 48 -14.37 -17.44 -18.19
N ALA A 49 -14.97 -18.58 -18.55
CA ALA A 49 -14.38 -19.56 -19.47
C ALA A 49 -14.13 -18.99 -20.87
N ASP A 50 -14.96 -18.05 -21.33
CA ASP A 50 -14.78 -17.36 -22.62
C ASP A 50 -13.46 -16.56 -22.68
N THR A 51 -12.88 -16.22 -21.52
CA THR A 51 -11.60 -15.51 -21.44
C THR A 51 -10.38 -16.42 -21.36
N PHE A 52 -10.57 -17.73 -21.25
CA PHE A 52 -9.46 -18.68 -21.11
C PHE A 52 -8.66 -18.82 -22.40
N ILE A 53 -7.37 -19.08 -22.23
CA ILE A 53 -6.45 -19.22 -23.35
C ILE A 53 -6.58 -20.63 -23.92
N THR A 54 -6.95 -20.73 -25.19
CA THR A 54 -7.01 -21.93 -26.01
C THR A 54 -5.92 -21.85 -27.09
N PRO A 55 -5.46 -22.97 -27.67
CA PRO A 55 -4.46 -22.93 -28.74
C PRO A 55 -4.90 -22.07 -29.94
N GLU A 56 -6.21 -21.96 -30.19
CA GLU A 56 -6.79 -21.16 -31.27
C GLU A 56 -6.74 -19.65 -30.99
N ASN A 57 -6.87 -19.22 -29.74
CA ASN A 57 -6.87 -17.79 -29.36
C ASN A 57 -5.54 -17.28 -28.80
N LEU A 58 -4.54 -18.17 -28.65
CA LEU A 58 -3.25 -17.86 -28.02
C LEU A 58 -2.50 -16.74 -28.73
N SER A 59 -2.38 -16.78 -30.05
CA SER A 59 -1.66 -15.76 -30.83
C SER A 59 -2.28 -14.38 -30.64
N GLN A 60 -3.60 -14.29 -30.77
CA GLN A 60 -4.34 -13.04 -30.58
C GLN A 60 -4.19 -12.50 -29.15
N ARG A 61 -4.20 -13.38 -28.14
CA ARG A 61 -4.00 -12.99 -26.73
C ARG A 61 -2.59 -12.48 -26.45
N ILE A 62 -1.58 -13.01 -27.13
CA ILE A 62 -0.21 -12.50 -27.07
C ILE A 62 -0.20 -11.09 -27.65
N ASP A 63 -0.73 -10.90 -28.85
CA ASP A 63 -0.76 -9.60 -29.49
C ASP A 63 -1.50 -8.56 -28.65
N ASP A 64 -2.66 -8.88 -28.09
CA ASP A 64 -3.41 -7.98 -27.19
C ASP A 64 -2.67 -7.63 -25.89
N ALA A 65 -1.84 -8.55 -25.37
CA ALA A 65 -1.08 -8.32 -24.15
C ALA A 65 0.15 -7.45 -24.37
N PHE A 66 0.78 -7.55 -25.55
CA PHE A 66 2.01 -6.83 -25.88
C PHE A 66 1.79 -5.57 -26.72
N VAL A 67 0.67 -5.48 -27.43
CA VAL A 67 0.27 -4.29 -28.18
C VAL A 67 -0.70 -3.49 -27.31
N PRO A 68 -0.31 -2.30 -26.82
CA PRO A 68 -1.22 -1.47 -26.05
C PRO A 68 -2.41 -1.07 -26.95
N GLN A 69 -3.62 -1.56 -26.62
CA GLN A 69 -4.85 -1.35 -27.40
C GLN A 69 -5.26 0.12 -27.55
N LYS A 70 -4.72 0.98 -26.67
CA LYS A 70 -4.67 2.42 -26.89
C LYS A 70 -3.20 2.76 -26.98
N PRO A 71 -2.71 3.40 -28.06
CA PRO A 71 -1.51 4.19 -27.88
C PRO A 71 -1.87 5.13 -26.73
N ASP A 72 -1.13 5.07 -25.64
CA ASP A 72 -1.21 6.14 -24.65
C ASP A 72 -1.13 7.43 -25.46
N SER A 73 -2.24 8.18 -25.56
CA SER A 73 -2.23 9.51 -26.20
C SER A 73 -1.31 10.46 -25.42
N ARG A 74 -0.76 9.96 -24.30
CA ARG A 74 0.26 10.50 -23.41
C ARG A 74 1.69 10.20 -23.85
N LEU A 75 1.93 9.41 -24.91
CA LEU A 75 3.06 9.70 -25.78
C LEU A 75 2.69 10.97 -26.54
N ASP A 76 2.71 12.06 -25.78
CA ASP A 76 2.60 13.41 -26.25
C ASP A 76 3.65 13.51 -27.35
N ARG A 77 3.19 13.42 -28.61
CA ARG A 77 4.00 13.64 -29.81
C ARG A 77 4.33 15.12 -29.89
N ARG A 78 4.84 15.69 -28.79
CA ARG A 78 5.71 16.84 -28.86
C ARG A 78 6.85 16.34 -29.72
N ASN A 79 6.90 16.84 -30.94
CA ASN A 79 8.02 16.63 -31.83
C ASN A 79 9.23 17.28 -31.16
N VAL A 80 9.87 16.55 -30.24
CA VAL A 80 11.09 17.00 -29.57
C VAL A 80 12.11 17.10 -30.68
N THR A 81 12.46 18.32 -31.04
CA THR A 81 13.37 18.57 -32.15
C THR A 81 14.77 18.21 -31.67
N LEU A 82 15.65 17.78 -32.58
CA LEU A 82 17.05 17.50 -32.25
C LEU A 82 17.72 18.69 -31.53
N LYS A 83 17.34 19.92 -31.90
CA LYS A 83 17.78 21.16 -31.23
C LYS A 83 17.40 21.19 -29.75
N ASP A 84 16.20 20.74 -29.40
CA ASP A 84 15.70 20.73 -28.02
C ASP A 84 16.50 19.72 -27.19
N LEU A 85 16.76 18.54 -27.74
CA LEU A 85 17.60 17.53 -27.09
C LEU A 85 19.03 18.03 -26.85
N LYS A 86 19.62 18.72 -27.82
CA LYS A 86 20.94 19.36 -27.65
C LYS A 86 20.91 20.42 -26.56
N GLY A 87 19.85 21.23 -26.51
CA GLY A 87 19.68 22.24 -25.46
C GLY A 87 19.62 21.63 -24.05
N VAL A 88 18.86 20.54 -23.89
CA VAL A 88 18.78 19.80 -22.61
C VAL A 88 20.14 19.19 -22.23
N LEU A 89 20.85 18.60 -23.19
CA LEU A 89 22.17 18.00 -22.98
C LEU A 89 23.19 19.07 -22.56
N ASP A 90 23.23 20.22 -23.24
CA ASP A 90 24.14 21.31 -22.90
C ASP A 90 23.81 21.94 -21.55
N ALA A 91 22.51 22.06 -21.21
CA ALA A 91 22.08 22.48 -19.88
C ALA A 91 22.56 21.48 -18.81
N GLN A 92 22.44 20.17 -19.06
CA GLN A 92 22.90 19.13 -18.15
C GLN A 92 24.43 19.13 -17.98
N ARG A 93 25.19 19.39 -19.05
CA ARG A 93 26.67 19.49 -18.99
C ARG A 93 27.14 20.71 -18.20
N LYS A 94 26.40 21.81 -18.26
CA LYS A 94 26.68 23.05 -17.53
C LYS A 94 26.16 23.02 -16.10
N ALA A 95 25.19 22.14 -15.80
CA ALA A 95 24.66 22.01 -14.46
C ALA A 95 25.73 21.49 -13.49
N PRO A 96 25.81 22.06 -12.27
CA PRO A 96 26.69 21.54 -11.25
C PRO A 96 26.26 20.10 -10.89
N ARG A 97 27.23 19.18 -10.76
CA ARG A 97 26.98 17.76 -10.42
C ARG A 97 26.34 17.58 -9.04
N VAL A 98 26.48 18.57 -8.18
CA VAL A 98 25.84 18.66 -6.88
C VAL A 98 25.15 20.01 -6.88
N SER A 99 23.82 20.02 -6.98
CA SER A 99 23.04 21.24 -6.80
C SER A 99 22.74 21.41 -5.32
N ASP A 100 22.83 22.64 -4.83
CA ASP A 100 22.33 22.98 -3.49
C ASP A 100 20.87 22.59 -3.36
N TRP A 101 20.47 22.26 -2.14
CA TRP A 101 19.09 21.93 -1.88
C TRP A 101 18.22 23.18 -1.96
N ASP A 102 17.47 23.29 -3.06
CA ASP A 102 16.41 24.27 -3.20
C ASP A 102 15.12 23.78 -2.50
N GLN A 103 14.82 24.40 -1.37
CA GLN A 103 13.66 24.12 -0.53
C GLN A 103 12.34 24.47 -1.24
N GLU A 104 12.31 25.54 -2.03
CA GLU A 104 11.11 25.98 -2.75
C GLU A 104 10.78 25.02 -3.89
N ALA A 105 11.80 24.56 -4.61
CA ALA A 105 11.63 23.59 -5.71
C ALA A 105 11.06 22.24 -5.24
N VAL A 106 11.39 21.77 -4.03
CA VAL A 106 10.84 20.51 -3.49
C VAL A 106 9.36 20.66 -3.15
N VAL A 107 8.99 21.75 -2.48
CA VAL A 107 7.59 22.03 -2.13
C VAL A 107 6.77 22.20 -3.41
N SER A 108 7.21 23.00 -4.39
CA SER A 108 6.45 23.22 -5.62
C SER A 108 6.32 22.00 -6.53
N ARG A 109 7.34 21.12 -6.61
CA ARG A 109 7.31 19.93 -7.49
C ARG A 109 6.48 18.78 -6.95
N GLN A 110 6.25 18.72 -5.64
CA GLN A 110 5.41 17.66 -5.05
C GLN A 110 3.91 17.91 -5.27
N TYR A 111 3.52 19.14 -5.64
CA TYR A 111 2.14 19.51 -5.99
C TYR A 111 1.82 19.47 -7.49
N SER A 112 2.83 19.42 -8.37
CA SER A 112 2.58 19.07 -9.77
C SER A 112 2.37 17.56 -9.82
N ASP A 113 1.11 17.16 -9.87
CA ASP A 113 0.66 15.77 -9.98
C ASP A 113 1.67 14.87 -10.69
N ALA A 114 2.17 13.88 -9.95
CA ALA A 114 2.95 12.76 -10.44
C ALA A 114 2.17 11.84 -11.42
N ALA A 115 1.09 12.35 -12.03
CA ALA A 115 0.23 11.65 -12.96
C ALA A 115 0.40 12.09 -14.42
N GLU A 116 1.00 13.26 -14.69
CA GLU A 116 1.09 13.80 -16.06
C GLU A 116 2.38 14.60 -16.29
N MET A 117 3.49 13.91 -16.52
CA MET A 117 4.58 14.31 -17.44
C MET A 117 5.77 13.40 -17.16
N GLY A 118 6.38 12.84 -18.21
CA GLY A 118 7.58 12.01 -18.17
C GLY A 118 8.81 12.75 -17.63
N GLN A 119 8.82 13.05 -16.34
CA GLN A 119 9.88 13.70 -15.59
C GLN A 119 10.76 12.63 -14.94
N TRP A 120 11.45 11.86 -15.78
CA TRP A 120 12.27 10.73 -15.33
C TRP A 120 13.50 11.16 -14.51
N SER A 121 13.87 12.45 -14.50
CA SER A 121 15.10 12.94 -13.87
C SER A 121 14.96 14.20 -12.99
N SER A 122 13.77 14.78 -12.86
CA SER A 122 13.58 16.02 -12.07
C SER A 122 12.92 15.81 -10.71
N LEU A 123 12.37 14.62 -10.47
CA LEU A 123 11.90 14.20 -9.16
C LEU A 123 13.09 13.63 -8.39
N LYS A 124 13.44 14.26 -7.27
CA LYS A 124 14.47 13.74 -6.38
C LYS A 124 14.05 12.33 -5.94
N THR A 125 14.94 11.37 -6.09
CA THR A 125 14.63 9.99 -5.69
C THR A 125 14.32 9.94 -4.18
N SER A 126 13.54 8.96 -3.72
CA SER A 126 13.27 8.78 -2.28
C SER A 126 14.56 8.72 -1.45
N ARG A 127 15.65 8.23 -2.05
CA ARG A 127 16.99 8.24 -1.46
C ARG A 127 17.53 9.65 -1.27
N GLU A 128 17.42 10.52 -2.26
CA GLU A 128 17.88 11.91 -2.17
C GLU A 128 17.11 12.70 -1.11
N LEU A 129 15.80 12.48 -0.97
CA LEU A 129 15.01 13.10 0.10
C LEU A 129 15.50 12.69 1.49
N LYS A 130 15.83 11.41 1.68
CA LYS A 130 16.43 10.92 2.94
C LYS A 130 17.82 11.49 3.20
N VAL A 131 18.63 11.66 2.15
CA VAL A 131 19.93 12.32 2.27
C VAL A 131 19.76 13.77 2.72
N ILE A 132 18.79 14.47 2.15
CA ILE A 132 18.46 15.85 2.52
C ILE A 132 18.00 15.92 3.99
N GLU A 133 17.08 15.04 4.39
CA GLU A 133 16.62 14.95 5.78
C GLU A 133 17.77 14.76 6.76
N ALA A 134 18.70 13.85 6.45
CA ALA A 134 19.87 13.59 7.29
C ALA A 134 20.89 14.74 7.28
N LEU A 135 21.12 15.38 6.13
CA LEU A 135 22.13 16.43 5.98
C LEU A 135 21.69 17.75 6.61
N TYR A 136 20.40 18.09 6.45
CA TYR A 136 19.84 19.37 6.88
C TYR A 136 19.04 19.28 8.18
N GLY A 137 18.82 18.08 8.72
CA GLY A 137 18.07 17.88 9.97
C GLY A 137 16.61 18.32 9.82
N VAL A 138 15.97 17.92 8.71
CA VAL A 138 14.64 18.38 8.30
C VAL A 138 13.75 17.19 7.97
N ASP A 139 12.48 17.26 8.35
CA ASP A 139 11.50 16.25 8.00
C ASP A 139 10.79 16.63 6.69
N THR A 140 10.90 15.74 5.69
CA THR A 140 10.29 15.88 4.35
C THR A 140 9.08 14.96 4.15
N THR A 141 8.62 14.27 5.19
CA THR A 141 7.46 13.36 5.14
C THR A 141 6.16 14.09 4.81
N HIS A 142 6.05 15.37 5.19
CA HIS A 142 4.86 16.18 4.95
C HIS A 142 4.97 16.87 3.59
N PRO A 143 4.09 16.55 2.62
CA PRO A 143 4.20 17.04 1.24
C PRO A 143 3.95 18.56 1.11
N ARG A 144 3.49 19.20 2.19
CA ARG A 144 3.08 20.61 2.19
C ARG A 144 4.04 21.55 2.90
N LYS A 145 4.93 21.01 3.72
CA LYS A 145 5.77 21.81 4.59
C LYS A 145 6.96 20.99 5.02
N ILE A 146 8.15 21.56 4.81
CA ILE A 146 9.38 21.06 5.40
C ILE A 146 9.40 21.49 6.86
N LEU A 147 9.50 20.51 7.76
CA LEU A 147 9.51 20.73 9.19
C LEU A 147 10.95 20.56 9.71
N PRO A 148 11.34 21.27 10.79
CA PRO A 148 12.58 20.96 11.47
C PRO A 148 12.54 19.53 12.01
N GLY A 149 13.69 18.87 12.05
CA GLY A 149 13.83 17.54 12.63
C GLY A 149 13.43 17.52 14.10
N LEU A 150 12.97 16.35 14.56
CA LEU A 150 12.46 16.16 15.91
C LEU A 150 13.47 16.59 16.99
N ASP A 151 14.75 16.30 16.78
CA ASP A 151 15.82 16.63 17.73
C ASP A 151 15.93 18.14 17.97
N VAL A 152 15.82 18.94 16.92
CA VAL A 152 15.86 20.42 16.99
C VAL A 152 14.67 20.96 17.80
N VAL A 153 13.48 20.39 17.60
CA VAL A 153 12.28 20.79 18.34
C VAL A 153 12.40 20.44 19.82
N LEU A 154 12.97 19.27 20.14
CA LEU A 154 13.18 18.84 21.52
C LEU A 154 14.25 19.68 22.22
N GLU A 155 15.33 20.06 21.56
CA GLU A 155 16.35 20.95 22.12
C GLU A 155 15.80 22.33 22.47
N GLU A 156 15.03 22.94 21.56
CA GLU A 156 14.45 24.26 21.80
C GLU A 156 13.46 24.24 22.97
N SER A 157 12.64 23.19 23.06
CA SER A 157 11.67 23.02 24.16
C SER A 157 12.34 22.90 25.54
N LYS A 158 13.52 22.29 25.61
CA LYS A 158 14.31 22.16 26.85
C LYS A 158 15.03 23.45 27.24
N LYS A 159 15.23 24.36 26.30
CA LYS A 159 15.93 25.64 26.52
C LYS A 159 14.98 26.74 26.99
N SER A 160 13.68 26.56 26.76
CA SER A 160 12.63 27.49 27.19
C SER A 160 12.13 27.27 28.62
N ASP A 161 12.61 26.24 29.31
CA ASP A 161 12.40 25.97 30.75
C ASP A 161 13.61 26.44 31.58
#